data_AF-A0A9R0D9J9-F1
#
_entry.id   AF-A0A9R0D9J9-F1
#
_cell.length_a   1.000
_cell.length_b   1.000
_cell.length_c   1.000
_cell.angle_alpha   90.00
_cell.angle_beta   90.00
_cell.angle_gamma   90.00
#
_symmetry.space_group_name_H-M   'P 1'
#
loop_
_entity.id
_entity.type
_entity.pdbx_description
1 polymer ?
#
loop_
_entity_poly.entity_id
_entity_poly.type
_entity_poly.pdbx_seq_one_letter_code
_entity_poly.pdbx_strand_id
1 'polypeptide(L)'
;MLFNLNIFISVIPTCISKLIRILERMELMAQNMVYVGDNKDLFELSGSLQDLLRINTKLTQSVKSELIDIEILDEIKNITSYENTAIYFGKTLRDIKIVIEDDELRKHEIYLEYKAPRKLIITDLKLPSSIKLSREYSCIKDILDAIKQNVYDLARYFYELENIDQFCSVMEPINGSFKDDYRRIYLDDRTWLHVEVTPEGVATNIHLIGQSVHWHNKLQSGLLNWDHDKSIVDNIMIIFDLFQFPQPAFKQGAPLGMDTGDATENSIVCGICLCTELPDCPGVPQPLCQNISCGVSYHRACLYQWLVACSGSRPPAFGVANGSCPTCLQSISCSEKDN
;
A
#
# COMPACT_ATOMS: atom_id res chain seq x y z
N MET A 1 16.07 1.79 4.58
CA MET A 1 15.86 1.09 3.30
C MET A 1 15.61 2.13 2.23
N LEU A 2 16.34 2.04 1.11
CA LEU A 2 16.32 3.05 0.06
C LEU A 2 14.92 3.10 -0.56
N PHE A 3 14.16 4.15 -0.23
CA PHE A 3 13.09 4.64 -1.08
C PHE A 3 13.73 4.94 -2.44
N ASN A 4 13.61 4.00 -3.38
CA ASN A 4 13.86 4.29 -4.78
C ASN A 4 12.85 5.37 -5.15
N LEU A 5 13.34 6.61 -5.24
CA LEU A 5 12.74 7.65 -6.07
C LEU A 5 12.71 7.08 -7.50
N ASN A 6 11.68 6.29 -7.79
CA ASN A 6 11.31 5.91 -9.13
C ASN A 6 10.84 7.20 -9.78
N ILE A 7 11.78 7.87 -10.46
CA ILE A 7 11.49 9.01 -11.31
C ILE A 7 10.66 8.47 -12.46
N PHE A 8 9.35 8.59 -12.31
CA PHE A 8 8.38 8.26 -13.34
C PHE A 8 8.22 9.47 -14.25
N ILE A 9 8.43 9.28 -15.54
CA ILE A 9 8.29 10.35 -16.54
C ILE A 9 6.90 10.23 -17.16
N SER A 10 6.11 11.30 -17.10
CA SER A 10 4.81 11.37 -17.77
C SER A 10 5.01 11.26 -19.27
N VAL A 11 4.20 10.43 -19.92
CA VAL A 11 4.34 10.21 -21.36
C VAL A 11 3.14 10.75 -22.10
N ILE A 12 3.46 11.61 -23.07
CA ILE A 12 2.50 12.21 -24.01
C ILE A 12 2.52 11.36 -25.29
N PRO A 13 1.39 11.18 -26.01
CA PRO A 13 1.30 10.32 -27.21
C PRO A 13 2.37 10.58 -28.29
N THR A 14 2.87 11.82 -28.39
CA THR A 14 3.95 12.22 -29.30
C THR A 14 5.30 11.61 -28.94
N CYS A 15 5.59 11.43 -27.65
CA CYS A 15 6.80 10.76 -27.16
C CYS A 15 6.75 9.26 -27.46
N ILE A 16 5.60 8.60 -27.23
CA ILE A 16 5.40 7.17 -27.55
C ILE A 16 5.59 6.93 -29.05
N SER A 17 5.00 7.79 -29.88
CA SER A 17 5.13 7.68 -31.34
C SER A 17 6.59 7.79 -31.82
N LYS A 18 7.43 8.59 -31.14
CA LYS A 18 8.87 8.65 -31.44
C LYS A 18 9.58 7.36 -31.00
N LEU A 19 9.25 6.83 -29.83
CA LEU A 19 9.82 5.60 -29.31
C LEU A 19 9.49 4.38 -30.20
N ILE A 20 8.23 4.25 -30.61
CA ILE A 20 7.78 3.23 -31.59
C ILE A 20 8.63 3.30 -32.86
N ARG A 21 8.76 4.49 -33.46
CA ARG A 21 9.56 4.67 -34.69
C ARG A 21 11.05 4.32 -34.51
N ILE A 22 11.60 4.51 -33.32
CA ILE A 22 12.99 4.10 -33.01
C ILE A 22 13.07 2.58 -32.95
N LEU A 23 12.14 1.92 -32.25
CA LEU A 23 12.09 0.45 -32.13
C LEU A 23 11.86 -0.22 -33.49
N GLU A 24 10.93 0.27 -34.31
CA GLU A 24 10.71 -0.20 -35.69
C GLU A 24 11.98 -0.08 -36.54
N ARG A 25 12.72 1.04 -36.41
CA ARG A 25 14.01 1.24 -37.11
C ARG A 25 15.07 0.26 -36.63
N MET A 26 15.18 0.03 -35.33
CA MET A 26 16.10 -0.97 -34.77
C MET A 26 15.76 -2.38 -35.26
N GLU A 27 14.47 -2.70 -35.36
CA GLU A 27 14.00 -3.98 -35.88
C GLU A 27 14.31 -4.16 -37.37
N LEU A 28 14.07 -3.14 -38.19
CA LEU A 28 14.47 -3.11 -39.60
C LEU A 28 15.99 -3.26 -39.78
N MET A 29 16.80 -2.57 -38.96
CA MET A 29 18.27 -2.70 -39.00
C MET A 29 18.73 -4.12 -38.65
N ALA A 30 18.11 -4.75 -37.64
CA ALA A 30 18.40 -6.13 -37.27
C ALA A 30 18.04 -7.14 -38.37
N GLN A 31 16.91 -6.95 -39.06
CA GLN A 31 16.49 -7.81 -40.18
C GLN A 31 17.42 -7.67 -41.39
N ASN A 32 17.89 -6.45 -41.67
CA ASN A 32 18.80 -6.18 -42.79
C ASN A 32 20.23 -6.71 -42.59
N MET A 33 20.67 -7.00 -41.36
CA MET A 33 21.97 -7.66 -41.11
C MET A 33 22.01 -9.14 -41.50
N VAL A 34 20.88 -9.75 -41.89
CA VAL A 34 20.79 -11.16 -42.30
C VAL A 34 20.93 -11.35 -43.82
N TYR A 35 20.91 -10.27 -44.63
CA TYR A 35 20.99 -10.35 -46.09
C TYR A 35 22.42 -10.11 -46.60
N VAL A 36 23.30 -11.11 -46.47
CA VAL A 36 24.58 -11.13 -47.19
C VAL A 36 24.37 -11.93 -48.47
N GLY A 37 24.35 -11.22 -49.59
CA GLY A 37 24.22 -11.81 -50.93
C GLY A 37 25.35 -12.78 -51.25
N ASP A 38 24.97 -13.84 -51.96
CA ASP A 38 25.86 -14.81 -52.58
C ASP A 38 27.09 -14.15 -53.21
N ASN A 39 28.25 -14.37 -52.60
CA ASN A 39 29.51 -14.27 -53.32
C ASN A 39 30.44 -15.40 -52.88
N LYS A 40 30.82 -16.19 -53.87
CA LYS A 40 31.64 -17.39 -53.76
C LYS A 40 33.04 -17.03 -53.31
N ASP A 41 33.33 -17.26 -52.04
CA ASP A 41 34.64 -17.66 -51.48
C ASP A 41 34.38 -18.13 -50.01
N LEU A 42 33.88 -19.37 -49.86
CA LEU A 42 32.85 -19.67 -48.86
C LEU A 42 33.13 -20.83 -47.88
N PHE A 43 34.34 -21.36 -47.72
CA PHE A 43 34.55 -22.51 -46.80
C PHE A 43 35.28 -22.19 -45.48
N GLU A 44 36.26 -21.28 -45.47
CA GLU A 44 36.94 -20.90 -44.21
C GLU A 44 36.32 -19.66 -43.54
N LEU A 45 35.79 -18.72 -44.35
CA LEU A 45 35.01 -17.58 -43.87
C LEU A 45 33.61 -18.00 -43.40
N SER A 46 33.03 -19.09 -43.92
CA SER A 46 31.68 -19.55 -43.59
C SER A 46 31.52 -19.96 -42.12
N GLY A 47 32.47 -20.72 -41.56
CA GLY A 47 32.39 -21.13 -40.15
C GLY A 47 32.43 -19.94 -39.20
N SER A 48 33.42 -19.05 -39.39
CA SER A 48 33.56 -17.84 -38.56
C SER A 48 32.40 -16.84 -38.76
N LEU A 49 31.88 -16.72 -39.99
CA LEU A 49 30.76 -15.81 -40.30
C LEU A 49 29.42 -16.37 -39.82
N GLN A 50 29.21 -17.70 -39.86
CA GLN A 50 28.06 -18.34 -39.22
C GLN A 50 28.10 -18.21 -37.70
N ASP A 51 29.28 -18.35 -37.08
CA ASP A 51 29.43 -18.15 -35.63
C ASP A 51 29.21 -16.69 -35.24
N LEU A 52 29.74 -15.73 -35.99
CA LEU A 52 29.48 -14.29 -35.78
C LEU A 52 28.01 -13.93 -36.01
N LEU A 53 27.37 -14.48 -37.06
CA LEU A 53 25.94 -14.29 -37.30
C LEU A 53 25.11 -14.91 -36.19
N ARG A 54 25.48 -16.08 -35.66
CA ARG A 54 24.80 -16.75 -34.54
C ARG A 54 24.98 -16.00 -33.23
N ILE A 55 26.17 -15.44 -32.99
CA ILE A 55 26.45 -14.57 -31.83
C ILE A 55 25.65 -13.27 -31.95
N ASN A 56 25.64 -12.62 -33.11
CA ASN A 56 24.88 -11.40 -33.35
C ASN A 56 23.37 -11.63 -33.31
N THR A 57 22.85 -12.74 -33.82
CA THR A 57 21.42 -13.08 -33.68
C THR A 57 21.06 -13.37 -32.23
N LYS A 58 21.91 -14.09 -31.47
CA LYS A 58 21.70 -14.28 -30.02
C LYS A 58 21.74 -12.97 -29.24
N LEU A 59 22.71 -12.09 -29.52
CA LEU A 59 22.80 -10.75 -28.92
C LEU A 59 21.58 -9.91 -29.28
N THR A 60 21.17 -9.91 -30.54
CA THR A 60 19.98 -9.18 -31.01
C THR A 60 18.72 -9.73 -30.38
N GLN A 61 18.58 -11.06 -30.25
CA GLN A 61 17.46 -11.69 -29.55
C GLN A 61 17.48 -11.37 -28.04
N SER A 62 18.66 -11.34 -27.41
CA SER A 62 18.84 -10.95 -26.02
C SER A 62 18.41 -9.50 -25.79
N VAL A 63 18.89 -8.57 -26.62
CA VAL A 63 18.53 -7.14 -26.55
C VAL A 63 17.05 -6.93 -26.88
N LYS A 64 16.49 -7.63 -27.88
CA LYS A 64 15.04 -7.57 -28.18
C LYS A 64 14.18 -8.12 -27.05
N SER A 65 14.63 -9.16 -26.35
CA SER A 65 13.95 -9.68 -25.16
C SER A 65 14.01 -8.71 -23.98
N GLU A 66 14.94 -7.75 -24.02
CA GLU A 66 15.09 -6.70 -23.01
C GLU A 66 14.17 -5.48 -23.27
N LEU A 67 13.73 -5.27 -24.51
CA LEU A 67 12.89 -4.14 -24.89
C LEU A 67 11.40 -4.44 -24.69
N ILE A 68 10.62 -3.39 -24.41
CA ILE A 68 9.16 -3.46 -24.51
C ILE A 68 8.76 -3.68 -25.97
N ASP A 69 7.75 -4.54 -26.20
CA ASP A 69 7.19 -4.81 -27.52
C ASP A 69 6.32 -3.64 -28.03
N ILE A 70 6.33 -3.47 -29.35
CA ILE A 70 5.63 -2.36 -30.02
C ILE A 70 4.13 -2.43 -29.77
N GLU A 71 3.58 -3.64 -29.69
CA GLU A 71 2.16 -3.88 -29.41
C GLU A 71 1.70 -3.23 -28.10
N ILE A 72 2.50 -3.32 -27.03
CA ILE A 72 2.19 -2.66 -25.75
C ILE A 72 2.30 -1.14 -25.88
N LEU A 73 3.27 -0.63 -26.64
CA LEU A 73 3.40 0.81 -26.84
C LEU A 73 2.26 1.40 -27.65
N ASP A 74 1.79 0.68 -28.67
CA ASP A 74 0.59 1.04 -29.43
C ASP A 74 -0.65 1.03 -28.54
N GLU A 75 -0.78 0.03 -27.66
CA GLU A 75 -1.84 -0.02 -26.67
C GLU A 75 -1.81 1.20 -25.73
N ILE A 76 -0.65 1.53 -25.14
CA ILE A 76 -0.47 2.69 -24.27
C ILE A 76 -0.79 3.99 -25.03
N LYS A 77 -0.37 4.12 -26.29
CA LYS A 77 -0.67 5.28 -27.13
C LYS A 77 -2.17 5.44 -27.32
N ASN A 78 -2.90 4.35 -27.56
CA ASN A 78 -4.35 4.39 -27.70
C ASN A 78 -5.02 4.80 -26.39
N ILE A 79 -4.63 4.18 -25.26
CA ILE A 79 -5.17 4.52 -23.94
C ILE A 79 -4.97 6.00 -23.62
N THR A 80 -3.74 6.51 -23.75
CA THR A 80 -3.40 7.92 -23.46
C THR A 80 -4.05 8.93 -24.40
N SER A 81 -4.54 8.49 -25.57
CA SER A 81 -5.18 9.38 -26.56
C SER A 81 -6.70 9.48 -26.38
N TYR A 82 -7.33 8.44 -25.81
CA TYR A 82 -8.79 8.31 -25.80
C TYR A 82 -9.40 8.15 -24.40
N GLU A 83 -8.61 7.85 -23.38
CA GLU A 83 -9.06 7.73 -21.99
C GLU A 83 -8.45 8.82 -21.12
N ASN A 84 -9.14 9.21 -20.05
CA ASN A 84 -8.58 10.08 -18.99
C ASN A 84 -7.64 9.27 -18.07
N THR A 85 -6.66 8.59 -18.66
CA THR A 85 -5.74 7.68 -17.99
C THR A 85 -4.32 8.18 -18.19
N ALA A 86 -3.63 8.50 -17.09
CA ALA A 86 -2.25 8.97 -17.15
C ALA A 86 -1.27 7.79 -17.01
N ILE A 87 -0.32 7.67 -17.93
CA ILE A 87 0.69 6.59 -17.93
C ILE A 87 2.10 7.19 -17.82
N TYR A 88 2.92 6.54 -16.99
CA TYR A 88 4.29 6.93 -16.71
C TYR A 88 5.21 5.72 -16.80
N PHE A 89 6.46 5.95 -17.20
CA PHE A 89 7.48 4.90 -17.22
C PHE A 89 8.59 5.18 -16.22
N GLY A 90 9.09 4.10 -15.60
CA GLY A 90 10.34 4.10 -14.85
C GLY A 90 11.56 4.12 -15.78
N LYS A 91 12.74 4.11 -15.19
CA LYS A 91 14.03 4.31 -15.88
C LYS A 91 14.32 3.25 -16.96
N THR A 92 13.82 2.03 -16.77
CA THR A 92 14.07 0.88 -17.64
C THR A 92 13.03 0.74 -18.74
N LEU A 93 12.01 1.60 -18.76
CA LEU A 93 10.75 1.44 -19.51
C LEU A 93 9.97 0.16 -19.18
N ARG A 94 10.44 -0.70 -18.28
CA ARG A 94 9.73 -1.94 -17.89
C ARG A 94 8.80 -1.75 -16.72
N ASP A 95 9.08 -0.74 -15.90
CA ASP A 95 8.21 -0.32 -14.82
C ASP A 95 7.21 0.70 -15.38
N ILE A 96 5.92 0.37 -15.31
CA ILE A 96 4.84 1.20 -15.84
C ILE A 96 3.95 1.58 -14.66
N LYS A 97 3.70 2.88 -14.49
CA LYS A 97 2.69 3.39 -13.56
C LYS A 97 1.50 3.90 -14.35
N ILE A 98 0.31 3.45 -14.00
CA ILE A 98 -0.94 3.93 -14.57
C ILE A 98 -1.75 4.59 -13.46
N VAL A 99 -2.34 5.74 -13.75
CA VAL A 99 -3.24 6.45 -12.85
C VAL A 99 -4.59 6.59 -13.53
N ILE A 100 -5.61 6.01 -12.90
CA ILE A 100 -7.02 6.17 -13.28
C ILE A 100 -7.74 7.03 -12.25
N GLU A 101 -8.84 7.62 -12.66
CA GLU A 101 -9.70 8.45 -11.83
C GLU A 101 -11.11 7.84 -11.81
N ASP A 102 -11.73 7.76 -10.64
CA ASP A 102 -13.12 7.29 -10.51
C ASP A 102 -14.15 8.43 -10.56
N ASP A 103 -15.42 8.10 -10.40
CA ASP A 103 -16.53 9.05 -10.51
C ASP A 103 -16.50 10.16 -9.44
N GLU A 104 -15.83 9.91 -8.30
CA GLU A 104 -15.64 10.88 -7.21
C GLU A 104 -14.28 11.61 -7.31
N LEU A 105 -13.63 11.52 -8.48
CA LEU A 105 -12.33 12.13 -8.78
C LEU A 105 -11.17 11.57 -7.95
N ARG A 106 -11.33 10.37 -7.36
CA ARG A 106 -10.27 9.71 -6.58
C ARG A 106 -9.29 9.06 -7.54
N LYS A 107 -8.00 9.25 -7.27
CA LYS A 107 -6.91 8.73 -8.11
C LYS A 107 -6.42 7.40 -7.61
N HIS A 108 -6.45 6.40 -8.48
CA HIS A 108 -6.01 5.04 -8.20
C HIS A 108 -4.73 4.75 -8.99
N GLU A 109 -3.64 4.45 -8.27
CA GLU A 109 -2.33 4.16 -8.86
C GLU A 109 -2.11 2.66 -9.01
N ILE A 110 -1.72 2.24 -10.21
CA ILE A 110 -1.49 0.86 -10.61
C ILE A 110 -0.03 0.76 -11.07
N TYR A 111 0.75 -0.12 -10.46
CA TYR A 111 2.14 -0.35 -10.84
C TYR A 111 2.27 -1.71 -11.53
N LEU A 112 2.81 -1.70 -12.75
CA LEU A 112 3.02 -2.86 -13.59
C LEU A 112 4.51 -3.06 -13.87
N GLU A 113 4.91 -4.31 -14.00
CA GLU A 113 6.23 -4.70 -14.50
C GLU A 113 6.07 -5.51 -15.79
N TYR A 114 6.77 -5.08 -16.83
CA TYR A 114 6.93 -5.81 -18.07
C TYR A 114 8.03 -6.87 -17.96
N LYS A 115 7.67 -8.15 -18.06
CA LYS A 115 8.62 -9.27 -18.00
C LYS A 115 9.08 -9.73 -19.38
N ALA A 116 8.16 -9.79 -20.34
CA ALA A 116 8.39 -10.29 -21.69
C ALA A 116 7.22 -9.87 -22.60
N PRO A 117 7.28 -10.10 -23.92
CA PRO A 117 6.19 -9.77 -24.83
C PRO A 117 4.85 -10.34 -24.36
N ARG A 118 3.84 -9.48 -24.24
CA ARG A 118 2.52 -9.82 -23.68
C ARG A 118 2.59 -10.50 -22.30
N LYS A 119 3.55 -10.12 -21.46
CA LYS A 119 3.66 -10.56 -20.07
C LYS A 119 3.85 -9.37 -19.15
N LEU A 120 2.73 -8.88 -18.64
CA LEU A 120 2.66 -7.82 -17.64
C LEU A 120 2.25 -8.42 -16.29
N ILE A 121 2.85 -7.90 -15.22
CA ILE A 121 2.54 -8.30 -13.85
C ILE A 121 2.19 -7.05 -13.04
N ILE A 122 1.09 -7.09 -12.30
CA ILE A 122 0.77 -6.06 -11.31
C ILE A 122 1.70 -6.25 -10.10
N THR A 123 2.52 -5.24 -9.83
CA THR A 123 3.51 -5.25 -8.74
C THR A 123 3.01 -4.56 -7.49
N ASP A 124 2.24 -3.49 -7.63
CA ASP A 124 1.62 -2.78 -6.51
C ASP A 124 0.26 -2.18 -6.91
N LEU A 125 -0.69 -2.27 -5.97
CA LEU A 125 -2.05 -1.76 -6.10
C LEU A 125 -2.62 -1.54 -4.69
N LYS A 126 -3.03 -0.30 -4.40
CA LYS A 126 -3.52 0.09 -3.07
C LYS A 126 -5.02 -0.13 -2.91
N LEU A 127 -5.49 -1.35 -3.11
CA LEU A 127 -6.91 -1.73 -3.00
C LEU A 127 -7.08 -2.98 -2.11
N PRO A 128 -8.25 -3.15 -1.46
CA PRO A 128 -8.52 -4.32 -0.62
C PRO A 128 -8.68 -5.56 -1.51
N SER A 129 -8.28 -6.73 -0.98
CA SER A 129 -8.37 -8.02 -1.70
C SER A 129 -7.83 -7.95 -3.13
N SER A 130 -6.61 -7.45 -3.25
CA SER A 130 -5.94 -7.14 -4.52
C SER A 130 -6.15 -8.24 -5.56
N ILE A 131 -6.85 -7.88 -6.64
CA ILE A 131 -6.93 -8.61 -7.93
C ILE A 131 -5.61 -9.35 -8.11
N LYS A 132 -5.66 -10.69 -8.09
CA LYS A 132 -4.53 -11.63 -8.01
C LYS A 132 -3.19 -10.99 -8.41
N LEU A 133 -2.53 -10.33 -7.45
CA LEU A 133 -1.18 -9.80 -7.63
C LEU A 133 -0.30 -10.94 -8.12
N SER A 134 0.66 -10.65 -9.00
CA SER A 134 1.51 -11.67 -9.63
C SER A 134 0.85 -12.54 -10.72
N ARG A 135 -0.41 -12.29 -11.12
CA ARG A 135 -0.97 -12.89 -12.34
C ARG A 135 -0.32 -12.29 -13.59
N GLU A 136 -0.02 -13.12 -14.58
CA GLU A 136 0.42 -12.67 -15.91
C GLU A 136 -0.78 -12.18 -16.74
N TYR A 137 -0.66 -10.98 -17.30
CA TYR A 137 -1.62 -10.37 -18.22
C TYR A 137 -0.98 -10.16 -19.59
N SER A 138 -1.78 -10.33 -20.64
CA SER A 138 -1.34 -10.19 -22.03
C SER A 138 -1.44 -8.77 -22.59
N CYS A 139 -2.29 -7.93 -22.02
CA CYS A 139 -2.48 -6.54 -22.45
C CYS A 139 -2.91 -5.66 -21.26
N ILE A 140 -2.69 -4.35 -21.40
CA ILE A 140 -3.00 -3.34 -20.39
C ILE A 140 -4.51 -3.11 -20.27
N LYS A 141 -5.25 -3.20 -21.37
CA LYS A 141 -6.69 -2.99 -21.41
C LYS A 141 -7.44 -3.95 -20.50
N ASP A 142 -7.12 -5.24 -20.54
CA ASP A 142 -7.75 -6.23 -19.66
C ASP A 142 -7.49 -5.94 -18.18
N ILE A 143 -6.29 -5.43 -17.86
CA ILE A 143 -5.95 -4.98 -16.50
C ILE A 143 -6.82 -3.78 -16.12
N LEU A 144 -6.92 -2.78 -16.98
CA LEU A 144 -7.69 -1.58 -16.72
C LEU A 144 -9.18 -1.86 -16.59
N ASP A 145 -9.76 -2.68 -17.45
CA ASP A 145 -11.18 -3.04 -17.39
C ASP A 145 -11.49 -3.77 -16.07
N ALA A 146 -10.63 -4.70 -15.65
CA ALA A 146 -10.78 -5.40 -14.38
C ALA A 146 -10.62 -4.47 -13.16
N ILE A 147 -9.65 -3.56 -13.18
CA ILE A 147 -9.41 -2.63 -12.06
C ILE A 147 -10.51 -1.57 -12.00
N LYS A 148 -10.94 -1.01 -13.13
CA LYS A 148 -12.05 -0.04 -13.18
C LYS A 148 -13.34 -0.65 -12.64
N GLN A 149 -13.65 -1.90 -13.01
CA GLN A 149 -14.80 -2.60 -12.43
C GLN A 149 -14.66 -2.78 -10.92
N ASN A 150 -13.49 -3.22 -10.44
CA ASN A 150 -13.25 -3.38 -9.01
C ASN A 150 -13.35 -2.05 -8.24
N VAL A 151 -12.82 -0.95 -8.80
CA VAL A 151 -12.94 0.40 -8.22
C VAL A 151 -14.40 0.83 -8.16
N TYR A 152 -15.18 0.56 -9.20
CA TYR A 152 -16.61 0.83 -9.20
C TYR A 152 -17.35 0.04 -8.10
N ASP A 153 -17.05 -1.25 -7.97
CA ASP A 153 -17.66 -2.12 -6.95
C ASP A 153 -17.30 -1.69 -5.51
N LEU A 154 -16.11 -1.06 -5.32
CA LEU A 154 -15.60 -0.56 -4.04
C LEU A 154 -16.03 0.87 -3.69
N ALA A 155 -16.91 1.51 -4.48
CA ALA A 155 -17.28 2.91 -4.28
C ALA A 155 -17.78 3.20 -2.85
N ARG A 156 -18.58 2.29 -2.26
CA ARG A 156 -19.09 2.42 -0.89
C ARG A 156 -18.00 2.25 0.16
N TYR A 157 -17.06 1.32 -0.05
CA TYR A 157 -15.91 1.12 0.82
C TYR A 157 -15.03 2.36 0.89
N PHE A 158 -14.70 2.97 -0.26
CA PHE A 158 -13.91 4.20 -0.29
C PHE A 158 -14.63 5.34 0.45
N TYR A 159 -15.93 5.50 0.19
CA TYR A 159 -16.75 6.51 0.87
C TYR A 159 -16.69 6.35 2.39
N GLU A 160 -16.86 5.14 2.94
CA GLU A 160 -16.84 4.93 4.38
C GLU A 160 -15.47 5.19 5.00
N LEU A 161 -14.37 4.80 4.33
CA LEU A 161 -13.03 5.13 4.80
C LEU A 161 -12.76 6.64 4.80
N GLU A 162 -13.12 7.34 3.73
CA GLU A 162 -12.97 8.79 3.63
C GLU A 162 -13.83 9.52 4.67
N ASN A 163 -15.05 9.03 4.90
CA ASN A 163 -15.95 9.55 5.92
C ASN A 163 -15.33 9.39 7.32
N ILE A 164 -14.77 8.21 7.64
CA ILE A 164 -14.03 8.01 8.90
C ILE A 164 -12.83 8.97 8.98
N ASP A 165 -12.01 9.03 7.93
CA ASP A 165 -10.80 9.87 7.90
C ASP A 165 -11.11 11.38 8.05
N GLN A 166 -12.28 11.81 7.58
CA GLN A 166 -12.75 13.20 7.66
C GLN A 166 -13.30 13.55 9.05
N PHE A 167 -14.08 12.66 9.67
CA PHE A 167 -14.84 13.00 10.89
C PHE A 167 -14.29 12.39 12.17
N CYS A 168 -13.35 11.45 12.08
CA CYS A 168 -12.76 10.77 13.21
C CYS A 168 -11.28 11.15 13.40
N SER A 169 -10.82 11.08 14.65
CA SER A 169 -9.41 11.23 14.99
C SER A 169 -8.67 9.92 14.76
N VAL A 170 -8.31 9.64 13.51
CA VAL A 170 -7.59 8.41 13.15
C VAL A 170 -6.14 8.46 13.67
N MET A 171 -5.77 7.37 14.34
CA MET A 171 -4.46 7.10 14.93
C MET A 171 -3.65 6.13 14.07
N GLU A 172 -4.31 5.11 13.52
CA GLU A 172 -3.70 4.16 12.59
C GLU A 172 -4.68 3.78 11.47
N PRO A 173 -4.15 3.53 10.25
CA PRO A 173 -2.79 3.83 9.82
C PRO A 173 -2.48 5.34 9.80
N ILE A 174 -1.22 5.72 10.02
CA ILE A 174 -0.78 7.13 10.02
C ILE A 174 -0.89 7.73 8.60
N ASN A 175 -0.46 6.97 7.60
CA ASN A 175 -0.55 7.30 6.18
C ASN A 175 -1.50 6.32 5.51
N GLY A 176 -2.79 6.44 5.81
CA GLY A 176 -3.81 5.53 5.32
C GLY A 176 -3.91 5.49 3.80
N SER A 177 -4.14 4.29 3.27
CA SER A 177 -4.48 4.05 1.89
C SER A 177 -5.73 3.19 1.79
N PHE A 178 -6.30 3.06 0.60
CA PHE A 178 -7.42 2.15 0.35
C PHE A 178 -7.03 0.67 0.37
N LYS A 179 -5.76 0.32 0.63
CA LYS A 179 -5.38 -1.05 0.97
C LYS A 179 -5.61 -1.35 2.46
N ASP A 180 -5.58 -0.31 3.29
CA ASP A 180 -5.75 -0.41 4.73
C ASP A 180 -7.25 -0.37 5.01
N ASP A 181 -7.83 -1.56 5.19
CA ASP A 181 -9.25 -1.80 5.43
C ASP A 181 -9.69 -1.55 6.86
N TYR A 182 -8.82 -1.02 7.72
CA TYR A 182 -9.13 -0.71 9.10
C TYR A 182 -8.77 0.73 9.48
N ARG A 183 -9.40 1.22 10.54
CA ARG A 183 -9.08 2.49 11.21
C ARG A 183 -9.07 2.30 12.71
N ARG A 184 -8.05 2.85 13.36
CA ARG A 184 -8.00 3.01 14.82
C ARG A 184 -8.30 4.45 15.17
N ILE A 185 -9.44 4.65 15.80
CA ILE A 185 -10.02 5.95 16.08
C ILE A 185 -9.79 6.28 17.55
N TYR A 186 -9.25 7.45 17.82
CA TYR A 186 -9.04 7.94 19.18
C TYR A 186 -10.37 8.23 19.89
N LEU A 187 -10.57 7.67 21.08
CA LEU A 187 -11.66 8.02 22.00
C LEU A 187 -11.13 8.77 23.22
N ASP A 188 -10.03 8.31 23.81
CA ASP A 188 -9.27 9.03 24.85
C ASP A 188 -7.81 8.57 24.87
N ASP A 189 -7.01 9.15 25.78
CA ASP A 189 -5.58 8.88 25.93
C ASP A 189 -5.23 7.40 26.16
N ARG A 190 -6.22 6.57 26.53
CA ARG A 190 -6.03 5.17 26.93
C ARG A 190 -6.90 4.20 26.16
N THR A 191 -7.82 4.70 25.33
CA THR A 191 -8.83 3.88 24.66
C THR A 191 -9.01 4.35 23.24
N TRP A 192 -8.73 3.45 22.30
CA TRP A 192 -9.01 3.65 20.89
C TRP A 192 -10.06 2.63 20.43
N LEU A 193 -10.76 2.96 19.37
CA LEU A 193 -11.72 2.08 18.70
C LEU A 193 -11.09 1.54 17.42
N HIS A 194 -11.00 0.23 17.28
CA HIS A 194 -10.67 -0.42 16.02
C HIS A 194 -11.96 -0.70 15.25
N VAL A 195 -11.97 -0.37 13.96
CA VAL A 195 -13.05 -0.66 13.02
C VAL A 195 -12.42 -1.15 11.72
N GLU A 196 -12.89 -2.28 11.21
CA GLU A 196 -12.61 -2.73 9.85
C GLU A 196 -13.79 -2.42 8.93
N VAL A 197 -13.52 -2.20 7.64
CA VAL A 197 -14.52 -1.92 6.61
C VAL A 197 -14.39 -2.98 5.52
N THR A 198 -15.47 -3.74 5.29
CA THR A 198 -15.49 -4.75 4.23
C THR A 198 -15.52 -4.11 2.84
N PRO A 199 -15.19 -4.83 1.76
CA PRO A 199 -15.30 -4.33 0.38
C PRO A 199 -16.70 -3.77 0.02
N GLU A 200 -17.76 -4.26 0.67
CA GLU A 200 -19.13 -3.76 0.51
C GLU A 200 -19.40 -2.45 1.26
N GLY A 201 -18.42 -1.94 2.02
CA GLY A 201 -18.51 -0.74 2.83
C GLY A 201 -19.28 -0.96 4.14
N VAL A 202 -19.17 -2.14 4.74
CA VAL A 202 -19.83 -2.47 6.02
C VAL A 202 -18.79 -2.55 7.13
N ALA A 203 -19.12 -2.05 8.32
CA ALA A 203 -18.24 -2.18 9.48
C ALA A 203 -18.16 -3.64 9.97
N THR A 204 -16.95 -4.10 10.25
CA THR A 204 -16.66 -5.40 10.85
C THR A 204 -15.53 -5.27 11.89
N ASN A 205 -15.28 -6.35 12.63
CA ASN A 205 -14.27 -6.45 13.69
C ASN A 205 -14.19 -5.24 14.65
N ILE A 206 -15.34 -4.69 15.06
CA ILE A 206 -15.37 -3.50 15.91
C ILE A 206 -15.01 -3.86 17.34
N HIS A 207 -13.89 -3.32 17.86
CA HIS A 207 -13.46 -3.58 19.22
C HIS A 207 -12.63 -2.42 19.81
N LEU A 208 -12.49 -2.40 21.13
CA LEU A 208 -11.67 -1.39 21.82
C LEU A 208 -10.23 -1.87 22.00
N ILE A 209 -9.29 -0.97 21.78
CA ILE A 209 -7.89 -1.11 22.18
C ILE A 209 -7.70 -0.30 23.45
N GLY A 210 -7.15 -0.95 24.48
CA GLY A 210 -7.09 -0.41 25.84
C GLY A 210 -8.27 -0.88 26.69
N GLN A 211 -8.38 -0.35 27.90
CA GLN A 211 -9.40 -0.78 28.86
C GLN A 211 -10.10 0.41 29.50
N SER A 212 -11.29 0.71 28.98
CA SER A 212 -12.24 1.61 29.60
C SER A 212 -13.57 0.90 29.78
N VAL A 213 -13.95 0.65 31.03
CA VAL A 213 -15.26 0.06 31.37
C VAL A 213 -16.39 0.92 30.82
N HIS A 214 -16.23 2.24 30.85
CA HIS A 214 -17.19 3.19 30.29
C HIS A 214 -17.39 2.96 28.79
N TRP A 215 -16.32 2.95 28.00
CA TRP A 215 -16.42 2.74 26.55
C TRP A 215 -16.87 1.33 26.19
N HIS A 216 -16.43 0.33 26.96
CA HIS A 216 -16.82 -1.06 26.74
C HIS A 216 -18.34 -1.26 26.89
N ASN A 217 -18.92 -0.69 27.95
CA ASN A 217 -20.37 -0.77 28.18
C ASN A 217 -21.15 -0.08 27.06
N LYS A 218 -20.69 1.09 26.60
CA LYS A 218 -21.30 1.80 25.46
C LYS A 218 -21.25 0.95 24.20
N LEU A 219 -20.06 0.45 23.83
CA LEU A 219 -19.89 -0.39 22.65
C LEU A 219 -20.78 -1.64 22.69
N GLN A 220 -20.78 -2.38 23.80
CA GLN A 220 -21.57 -3.60 23.95
C GLN A 220 -23.08 -3.33 23.80
N SER A 221 -23.59 -2.25 24.41
CA SER A 221 -25.01 -1.87 24.30
C SER A 221 -25.37 -1.31 22.92
N GLY A 222 -24.44 -0.59 22.30
CA GLY A 222 -24.65 0.13 21.06
C GLY A 222 -24.61 -0.75 19.82
N LEU A 223 -23.74 -1.78 19.79
CA LEU A 223 -23.63 -2.72 18.66
C LEU A 223 -24.95 -3.45 18.36
N LEU A 224 -25.81 -3.65 19.36
CA LEU A 224 -27.13 -4.26 19.16
C LEU A 224 -28.12 -3.37 18.39
N ASN A 225 -27.85 -2.07 18.34
CA ASN A 225 -28.67 -1.05 17.68
C ASN A 225 -28.00 -0.49 16.42
N TRP A 226 -27.04 -1.22 15.84
CA TRP A 226 -26.36 -0.82 14.62
C TRP A 226 -27.36 -0.67 13.47
N ASP A 227 -27.37 0.50 12.84
CA ASP A 227 -28.28 0.86 11.75
C ASP A 227 -27.55 0.74 10.42
N HIS A 228 -27.91 -0.27 9.61
CA HIS A 228 -27.27 -0.54 8.32
C HIS A 228 -27.59 0.52 7.25
N ASP A 229 -28.58 1.38 7.47
CA ASP A 229 -28.91 2.48 6.56
C ASP A 229 -28.08 3.74 6.83
N LYS A 230 -27.32 3.76 7.95
CA LYS A 230 -26.43 4.86 8.33
C LYS A 230 -24.98 4.57 8.00
N SER A 231 -24.19 5.64 7.90
CA SER A 231 -22.74 5.50 7.75
C SER A 231 -22.11 4.87 9.00
N ILE A 232 -20.87 4.38 8.86
CA ILE A 232 -20.11 3.85 9.98
C ILE A 232 -19.91 4.94 11.03
N VAL A 233 -19.54 6.15 10.60
CA VAL A 233 -19.31 7.32 11.46
C VAL A 233 -20.57 7.68 12.27
N ASP A 234 -21.74 7.73 11.63
CA ASP A 234 -22.99 8.04 12.32
C ASP A 234 -23.31 7.01 13.40
N ASN A 235 -23.15 5.71 13.08
CA ASN A 235 -23.36 4.65 14.04
C ASN A 235 -22.42 4.78 15.24
N ILE A 236 -21.11 4.94 15.02
CA ILE A 236 -20.15 5.06 16.13
C ILE A 236 -20.38 6.36 16.94
N MET A 237 -20.76 7.47 16.31
CA MET A 237 -21.14 8.70 17.02
C MET A 237 -22.34 8.47 17.94
N ILE A 238 -23.37 7.77 17.45
CA ILE A 238 -24.55 7.42 18.26
C ILE A 238 -24.16 6.48 19.41
N ILE A 239 -23.41 5.40 19.13
CA ILE A 239 -22.98 4.42 20.14
C ILE A 239 -22.23 5.09 21.29
N PHE A 240 -21.36 6.06 20.97
CA PHE A 240 -20.52 6.72 21.96
C PHE A 240 -21.10 8.03 22.51
N ASP A 241 -22.31 8.42 22.08
CA ASP A 241 -22.94 9.71 22.35
C ASP A 241 -22.02 10.90 22.05
N LEU A 242 -21.33 10.86 20.91
CA LEU A 242 -20.39 11.88 20.48
C LEU A 242 -21.04 12.82 19.47
N PHE A 243 -20.91 14.13 19.70
CA PHE A 243 -21.22 15.14 18.69
C PHE A 243 -20.03 15.38 17.74
N GLN A 244 -18.81 15.17 18.23
CA GLN A 244 -17.57 15.25 17.47
C GLN A 244 -16.54 14.30 18.11
N PHE A 245 -15.64 13.73 17.31
CA PHE A 245 -14.56 12.91 17.85
C PHE A 245 -13.55 13.76 18.63
N PRO A 246 -13.07 13.27 19.78
CA PRO A 246 -12.09 13.98 20.57
C PRO A 246 -10.76 14.05 19.81
N GLN A 247 -10.03 15.15 19.99
CA GLN A 247 -8.72 15.33 19.38
C GLN A 247 -7.63 14.98 20.40
N PRO A 248 -6.64 14.15 20.04
CA PRO A 248 -5.54 13.85 20.95
C PRO A 248 -4.79 15.13 21.34
N ALA A 249 -4.50 15.29 22.64
CA ALA A 249 -3.86 16.50 23.18
C ALA A 249 -2.49 16.78 22.55
N PHE A 250 -1.80 15.73 22.11
CA PHE A 250 -0.48 15.81 21.51
C PHE A 250 -0.49 16.27 20.04
N LYS A 251 -1.65 16.28 19.37
CA LYS A 251 -1.87 16.95 18.07
C LYS A 251 -2.24 18.44 18.22
N GLN A 252 -2.51 18.92 19.43
CA GLN A 252 -2.78 20.33 19.67
C GLN A 252 -1.46 21.06 19.90
N GLY A 253 -1.02 21.85 18.92
CA GLY A 253 0.11 22.75 19.08
C GLY A 253 -0.09 23.62 20.32
N ALA A 254 0.99 23.83 21.07
CA ALA A 254 0.98 24.63 22.30
C ALA A 254 0.22 25.96 22.11
N PRO A 255 -0.49 26.47 23.13
CA PRO A 255 -1.09 27.79 23.06
C PRO A 255 -0.01 28.81 22.71
N LEU A 256 -0.24 29.57 21.63
CA LEU A 256 0.63 30.63 21.14
C LEU A 256 1.15 31.49 22.31
N GLY A 257 2.45 31.44 22.57
CA GLY A 257 3.08 32.32 23.56
C GLY A 257 4.30 31.81 24.31
N MET A 258 4.95 30.71 23.90
CA MET A 258 6.20 30.30 24.55
C MET A 258 7.25 29.89 23.51
N ASP A 259 8.22 30.78 23.30
CA ASP A 259 9.44 30.52 22.54
C ASP A 259 10.28 29.50 23.31
N THR A 260 10.15 28.22 22.96
CA THR A 260 11.15 27.20 23.24
C THR A 260 11.55 26.55 21.92
N GLY A 261 12.70 26.97 21.38
CA GLY A 261 13.41 26.20 20.37
C GLY A 261 13.64 24.78 20.89
N ASP A 262 13.42 23.79 20.02
CA ASP A 262 13.12 22.38 20.31
C ASP A 262 11.65 22.09 20.67
N ALA A 263 10.74 22.48 19.78
CA ALA A 263 9.44 21.82 19.66
C ALA A 263 9.61 20.42 19.03
N THR A 264 10.10 19.45 19.80
CA THR A 264 9.71 18.07 19.53
C THR A 264 8.22 17.99 19.84
N GLU A 265 7.40 18.00 18.79
CA GLU A 265 5.97 17.69 18.85
C GLU A 265 5.74 16.56 19.85
N ASN A 266 4.88 16.78 20.84
CA ASN A 266 4.46 15.74 21.75
C ASN A 266 3.94 14.59 20.88
N SER A 267 4.68 13.50 20.80
CA SER A 267 4.32 12.32 20.02
C SER A 267 4.27 11.15 20.98
N ILE A 268 3.33 10.22 20.76
CA ILE A 268 3.24 9.03 21.59
C ILE A 268 4.49 8.19 21.35
N VAL A 269 5.35 8.06 22.38
CA VAL A 269 6.57 7.25 22.32
C VAL A 269 6.37 5.91 23.02
N CYS A 270 6.99 4.85 22.47
CA CYS A 270 6.92 3.54 23.07
C CYS A 270 7.80 3.47 24.34
N GLY A 271 7.25 2.97 25.45
CA GLY A 271 8.00 2.80 26.70
C GLY A 271 9.08 1.71 26.70
N ILE A 272 9.47 1.16 25.54
CA ILE A 272 10.51 0.12 25.38
C ILE A 272 11.58 0.61 24.42
N CYS A 273 11.22 0.88 23.16
CA CYS A 273 12.17 1.35 22.15
C CYS A 273 12.37 2.86 22.14
N LEU A 274 11.52 3.62 22.84
CA LEU A 274 11.51 5.08 22.89
C LEU A 274 11.29 5.77 21.52
N CYS A 275 10.81 5.01 20.53
CA CYS A 275 10.44 5.52 19.21
C CYS A 275 8.92 5.72 19.09
N THR A 276 8.51 6.62 18.20
CA THR A 276 7.11 6.79 17.78
C THR A 276 6.74 5.79 16.69
N GLU A 277 7.63 5.55 15.74
CA GLU A 277 7.41 4.62 14.61
C GLU A 277 8.61 3.69 14.45
N LEU A 278 8.36 2.48 13.93
CA LEU A 278 9.40 1.51 13.61
C LEU A 278 9.52 1.38 12.08
N PRO A 279 10.74 1.31 11.51
CA PRO A 279 10.94 1.22 10.06
C PRO A 279 10.29 -0.01 9.41
N ASP A 280 10.27 -1.13 10.13
CA ASP A 280 9.89 -2.45 9.59
C ASP A 280 8.51 -2.93 10.09
N CYS A 281 7.88 -2.19 11.00
CA CYS A 281 6.59 -2.52 11.57
C CYS A 281 5.78 -1.22 11.69
N PRO A 282 4.99 -0.87 10.65
CA PRO A 282 4.20 0.35 10.66
C PRO A 282 3.15 0.22 11.76
N GLY A 283 3.30 1.02 12.81
CA GLY A 283 2.33 1.14 13.87
C GLY A 283 2.82 2.07 14.98
N VAL A 284 1.90 2.76 15.64
CA VAL A 284 2.21 3.67 16.75
C VAL A 284 2.12 2.93 18.10
N PRO A 285 2.69 3.49 19.17
CA PRO A 285 2.58 2.87 20.48
C PRO A 285 1.15 2.98 20.99
N GLN A 286 0.59 1.85 21.43
CA GLN A 286 -0.79 1.72 21.89
C GLN A 286 -0.88 1.62 23.41
N PRO A 287 -2.01 2.03 24.02
CA PRO A 287 -2.27 1.90 25.45
C PRO A 287 -2.63 0.46 25.84
N LEU A 288 -1.69 -0.48 25.68
CA LEU A 288 -1.91 -1.93 25.86
C LEU A 288 -1.97 -2.36 27.33
N CYS A 289 -1.47 -1.54 28.27
CA CYS A 289 -1.49 -1.87 29.68
C CYS A 289 -2.86 -1.61 30.31
N GLN A 290 -3.38 -2.63 31.00
CA GLN A 290 -4.69 -2.61 31.66
C GLN A 290 -4.72 -1.76 32.95
N ASN A 291 -3.54 -1.46 33.51
CA ASN A 291 -3.43 -0.67 34.72
C ASN A 291 -3.65 0.82 34.44
N ILE A 292 -4.75 1.37 34.96
CA ILE A 292 -5.14 2.78 34.84
C ILE A 292 -4.05 3.72 35.40
N SER A 293 -3.20 3.28 36.33
CA SER A 293 -2.11 4.12 36.82
C SER A 293 -0.82 4.06 35.98
N CYS A 294 -0.73 3.18 34.97
CA CYS A 294 0.50 3.00 34.19
C CYS A 294 0.73 4.15 33.21
N GLY A 295 -0.26 4.48 32.37
CA GLY A 295 -0.19 5.61 31.44
C GLY A 295 0.89 5.52 30.34
N VAL A 296 1.51 4.35 30.14
CA VAL A 296 2.56 4.14 29.14
C VAL A 296 2.02 3.35 27.96
N SER A 297 2.37 3.79 26.76
CA SER A 297 2.05 3.13 25.49
C SER A 297 3.23 2.32 24.98
N TYR A 298 2.94 1.25 24.25
CA TYR A 298 3.96 0.37 23.67
C TYR A 298 3.60 0.02 22.24
N HIS A 299 4.60 -0.06 21.35
CA HIS A 299 4.40 -0.80 20.12
C HIS A 299 4.05 -2.25 20.47
N ARG A 300 3.04 -2.80 19.79
CA ARG A 300 2.60 -4.18 20.02
C ARG A 300 3.74 -5.18 19.86
N ALA A 301 4.53 -5.03 18.80
CA ALA A 301 5.70 -5.87 18.54
C ALA A 301 6.75 -5.78 19.66
N CYS A 302 7.06 -4.57 20.15
CA CYS A 302 8.02 -4.40 21.26
C CYS A 302 7.53 -5.06 22.54
N LEU A 303 6.26 -4.87 22.90
CA LEU A 303 5.69 -5.49 24.10
C LEU A 303 5.63 -7.01 23.98
N TYR A 304 5.19 -7.52 22.83
CA TYR A 304 5.15 -8.97 22.58
C TYR A 304 6.53 -9.61 22.72
N GLN A 305 7.54 -9.07 22.04
CA GLN A 305 8.92 -9.57 22.11
C GLN A 305 9.48 -9.50 23.53
N TRP A 306 9.21 -8.42 24.27
CA TRP A 306 9.61 -8.28 25.67
C TRP A 306 9.03 -9.40 26.53
N LEU A 307 7.72 -9.66 26.44
CA LEU A 307 7.06 -10.70 27.23
C LEU A 307 7.58 -12.11 26.87
N VAL A 308 7.80 -12.38 25.58
CA VAL A 308 8.40 -13.64 25.12
C VAL A 308 9.81 -13.81 25.69
N ALA A 309 10.66 -12.78 25.63
CA ALA A 309 12.01 -12.82 26.19
C ALA A 309 11.99 -13.08 27.71
N CYS A 310 11.13 -12.39 28.46
CA CYS A 310 10.97 -12.59 29.91
C CYS A 310 10.49 -14.00 30.29
N SER A 311 9.72 -14.65 29.43
CA SER A 311 9.27 -16.04 29.63
C SER A 311 10.34 -17.12 29.31
N GLY A 312 11.58 -16.70 29.04
CA GLY A 312 12.65 -17.61 28.63
C GLY A 312 12.50 -18.09 27.18
N SER A 313 11.92 -17.26 26.30
CA SER A 313 11.67 -17.57 24.88
C SER A 313 10.79 -18.80 24.64
N ARG A 314 9.91 -19.14 25.60
CA ARG A 314 8.92 -20.19 25.39
C ARG A 314 7.87 -19.71 24.38
N PRO A 315 7.45 -20.56 23.43
CA PRO A 315 6.39 -20.20 22.51
C PRO A 315 5.12 -19.82 23.28
N PRO A 316 4.54 -18.63 23.05
CA PRO A 316 3.29 -18.25 23.69
C PRO A 316 2.14 -19.15 23.26
N ALA A 317 1.25 -19.46 24.21
CA ALA A 317 0.04 -20.23 23.92
C ALA A 317 -0.89 -19.40 23.03
N PHE A 318 -1.34 -19.99 21.91
CA PHE A 318 -2.23 -19.34 20.93
C PHE A 318 -1.71 -17.98 20.41
N GLY A 319 -0.39 -17.78 20.39
CA GLY A 319 0.21 -16.51 19.94
C GLY A 319 0.02 -15.34 20.91
N VAL A 320 -0.41 -15.59 22.15
CA VAL A 320 -0.57 -14.58 23.20
C VAL A 320 0.54 -14.73 24.25
N ALA A 321 1.42 -13.74 24.34
CA ALA A 321 2.43 -13.64 25.37
C ALA A 321 1.84 -13.04 26.64
N ASN A 322 2.17 -13.61 27.80
CA ASN A 322 1.69 -13.18 29.11
C ASN A 322 2.89 -12.90 30.01
N GLY A 323 2.77 -11.91 30.89
CA GLY A 323 3.81 -11.59 31.86
C GLY A 323 3.48 -10.31 32.64
N SER A 324 4.52 -9.55 32.97
CA SER A 324 4.40 -8.29 33.71
C SER A 324 4.70 -7.10 32.81
N CYS A 325 3.91 -6.03 32.96
CA CYS A 325 4.13 -4.76 32.30
C CYS A 325 5.54 -4.22 32.62
N PRO A 326 6.35 -3.81 31.62
CA PRO A 326 7.70 -3.30 31.85
C PRO A 326 7.75 -2.10 32.81
N THR A 327 6.70 -1.28 32.81
CA THR A 327 6.64 -0.06 33.63
C THR A 327 6.04 -0.30 35.01
N CYS A 328 4.83 -0.86 35.09
CA CYS A 328 4.08 -0.94 36.35
C CYS A 328 4.07 -2.33 37.01
N LEU A 329 4.71 -3.32 36.38
CA LEU A 329 4.84 -4.71 36.84
C LEU A 329 3.53 -5.51 37.00
N GLN A 330 2.37 -4.89 36.76
CA GLN A 330 1.07 -5.55 36.75
C GLN A 330 0.97 -6.57 35.62
N SER A 331 0.11 -7.57 35.80
CA SER A 331 -0.16 -8.60 34.79
C SER A 331 -0.58 -7.95 33.47
N ILE A 332 0.00 -8.41 32.36
CA ILE A 332 -0.30 -7.94 31.01
C ILE A 332 -0.22 -9.09 30.02
N SER A 333 -1.01 -8.99 28.95
CA SER A 333 -1.04 -9.94 27.85
C SER A 333 -0.96 -9.18 26.53
N CYS A 334 -0.24 -9.72 25.56
CA CYS A 334 -0.10 -9.14 24.22
C CYS A 334 -0.05 -10.26 23.19
N SER A 335 -0.83 -10.16 22.11
CA SER A 335 -0.68 -11.06 20.96
C SER A 335 0.28 -10.49 19.92
N GLU A 336 0.84 -11.37 19.11
CA GLU A 336 1.77 -10.98 18.02
C GLU A 336 1.11 -10.11 16.95
N LYS A 337 -0.17 -10.41 16.65
CA LYS A 337 -1.00 -9.69 15.69
C LYS A 337 -2.26 -9.19 16.36
N ASP A 338 -2.88 -8.17 15.79
CA ASP A 338 -4.22 -7.75 16.19
C ASP A 338 -5.22 -8.85 15.78
N ASN A 339 -6.18 -9.14 16.66
CA ASN A 339 -7.15 -10.21 16.48
C ASN A 339 -8.36 -9.75 15.68
#